data_AF-A0A939BZZ6-F1
#
_entry.id   AF-A0A939BZZ6-F1
#
_cell.length_a   1.000
_cell.length_b   1.000
_cell.length_c   1.000
_cell.angle_alpha   90.00
_cell.angle_beta   90.00
_cell.angle_gamma   90.00
#
_symmetry.space_group_name_H-M   'P 1'
#
loop_
_entity.id
_entity.type
_entity.pdbx_description
1 polymer ?
#
loop_
_entity_poly.entity_id
_entity_poly.type
_entity_poly.pdbx_seq_one_letter_code
_entity_poly.pdbx_strand_id
1 'polypeptide(L)'
;MAEHEVASGQVAAAVRAHRTAQGTSLRALAGEVGVSPATLSAIETGKTPLTVQRLHLIAHALEVPVGRLLSGASPDPARGESAAGDGGWRTFAPLRLDAVLDAALRIFVARGFHAATMREIAAEMGVSVAAIYHHYASKQQILRALMDLTMSELTWRLEAARAEGGSEKERFALMVEALALFHAHRADLAFLGASEMRGLTGADLARVTALRDDVQHALDEQAARAFPEVSQSEVRTACRAVATMCTSLPSWFSVAGPVTAEQVAHRYARYAVGMLSGAEGVAGAPGESGEPGEPAGAADRGEEAR
;
A
#
# COMPACT_ATOMS: atom_id res chain seq x y z
N MET A 1 -1.61 -11.30 -33.92
CA MET A 1 -2.07 -11.73 -32.59
C MET A 1 -0.87 -12.28 -31.84
N ALA A 2 -0.22 -11.45 -31.03
CA ALA A 2 0.91 -11.85 -30.20
C ALA A 2 0.37 -12.01 -28.77
N GLU A 3 0.23 -13.26 -28.32
CA GLU A 3 -0.10 -13.57 -26.94
C GLU A 3 1.03 -13.03 -26.03
N HIS A 4 0.67 -12.16 -25.09
CA HIS A 4 1.60 -11.65 -24.08
C HIS A 4 2.03 -12.79 -23.16
N GLU A 5 3.28 -13.21 -23.31
CA GLU A 5 3.95 -14.23 -22.50
C GLU A 5 4.22 -13.64 -21.10
N VAL A 6 3.35 -13.95 -20.14
CA VAL A 6 3.51 -13.56 -18.73
C VAL A 6 4.77 -14.23 -18.16
N ALA A 7 5.55 -13.51 -17.36
CA ALA A 7 6.79 -13.97 -16.70
C ALA A 7 6.65 -15.36 -16.03
N SER A 8 6.86 -16.42 -16.83
CA SER A 8 6.35 -17.77 -16.57
C SER A 8 6.98 -18.43 -15.34
N GLY A 9 8.26 -18.13 -15.05
CA GLY A 9 9.00 -18.77 -13.96
C GLY A 9 8.56 -18.35 -12.55
N GLN A 10 8.27 -17.06 -12.34
CA GLN A 10 7.86 -16.55 -11.02
C GLN A 10 6.42 -17.01 -10.67
N VAL A 11 5.54 -16.99 -11.66
CA VAL A 11 4.16 -17.46 -11.51
C VAL A 11 4.12 -18.97 -11.26
N ALA A 12 4.93 -19.75 -12.00
CA ALA A 12 5.06 -21.19 -11.80
C ALA A 12 5.49 -21.56 -10.37
N ALA A 13 6.50 -20.85 -9.84
CA ALA A 13 6.97 -21.04 -8.47
C ALA A 13 5.90 -20.67 -7.44
N ALA A 14 5.17 -19.57 -7.65
CA ALA A 14 4.09 -19.15 -6.75
C ALA A 14 2.94 -20.15 -6.71
N VAL A 15 2.48 -20.65 -7.87
CA VAL A 15 1.42 -21.67 -7.95
C VAL A 15 1.80 -22.91 -7.15
N ARG A 16 3.03 -23.41 -7.36
CA ARG A 16 3.54 -24.57 -6.62
C ARG A 16 3.56 -24.31 -5.12
N ALA A 17 4.08 -23.14 -4.71
CA ALA A 17 4.23 -22.79 -3.32
C ALA A 17 2.86 -22.75 -2.63
N HIS A 18 1.88 -21.99 -3.16
CA HIS A 18 0.51 -21.89 -2.63
C HIS A 18 -0.17 -23.25 -2.51
N ARG A 19 -0.09 -24.06 -3.57
CA ARG A 19 -0.62 -25.43 -3.54
C ARG A 19 -0.01 -26.26 -2.40
N THR A 20 1.31 -26.23 -2.26
CA THR A 20 2.00 -27.02 -1.21
C THR A 20 1.67 -26.54 0.20
N ALA A 21 1.52 -25.24 0.41
CA ALA A 21 1.20 -24.68 1.73
C ALA A 21 -0.23 -25.03 2.17
N GLN A 22 -1.18 -25.11 1.24
CA GLN A 22 -2.56 -25.52 1.52
C GLN A 22 -2.73 -27.04 1.66
N GLY A 23 -1.66 -27.82 1.49
CA GLY A 23 -1.75 -29.29 1.50
C GLY A 23 -2.48 -29.87 0.28
N THR A 24 -2.82 -29.06 -0.72
CA THR A 24 -3.51 -29.49 -1.93
C THR A 24 -2.60 -30.39 -2.76
N SER A 25 -3.06 -31.61 -3.05
CA SER A 25 -2.28 -32.52 -3.89
C SER A 25 -2.24 -32.02 -5.33
N LEU A 26 -1.15 -32.31 -6.05
CA LEU A 26 -1.03 -31.96 -7.47
C LEU A 26 -2.17 -32.57 -8.32
N ARG A 27 -2.66 -33.77 -7.97
CA ARG A 27 -3.81 -34.38 -8.67
C ARG A 27 -5.13 -33.66 -8.38
N ALA A 28 -5.33 -33.18 -7.15
CA ALA A 28 -6.53 -32.46 -6.76
C ALA A 28 -6.66 -31.14 -7.53
N LEU A 29 -5.61 -30.31 -7.51
CA LEU A 29 -5.60 -29.05 -8.25
C LEU A 29 -5.74 -29.28 -9.77
N ALA A 30 -5.11 -30.34 -10.31
CA ALA A 30 -5.24 -30.66 -11.73
C ALA A 30 -6.69 -31.03 -12.11
N GLY A 31 -7.37 -31.80 -11.27
CA GLY A 31 -8.79 -32.15 -11.45
C GLY A 31 -9.70 -30.93 -11.42
N GLU A 32 -9.46 -30.00 -10.49
CA GLU A 32 -10.26 -28.79 -10.32
C GLU A 32 -10.07 -27.78 -11.46
N VAL A 33 -8.85 -27.64 -11.97
CA VAL A 33 -8.51 -26.77 -13.10
C VAL A 33 -8.87 -27.42 -14.46
N GLY A 34 -9.22 -28.71 -14.47
CA GLY A 34 -9.61 -29.44 -15.68
C GLY A 34 -8.41 -29.80 -16.59
N VAL A 35 -7.24 -30.07 -16.01
CA VAL A 35 -6.01 -30.45 -16.75
C VAL A 35 -5.43 -31.78 -16.25
N SER A 36 -4.52 -32.39 -17.01
CA SER A 36 -3.82 -33.58 -16.54
C SER A 36 -2.79 -33.24 -15.44
N PRO A 37 -2.49 -34.15 -14.50
CA PRO A 37 -1.41 -33.95 -13.52
C PRO A 37 -0.04 -33.66 -14.18
N ALA A 38 0.24 -34.26 -15.34
CA ALA A 38 1.47 -33.97 -16.08
C ALA A 38 1.52 -32.51 -16.58
N THR A 39 0.39 -31.99 -17.05
CA THR A 39 0.25 -30.59 -17.49
C THR A 39 0.44 -29.62 -16.32
N LEU A 40 -0.18 -29.90 -15.16
CA LEU A 40 -0.02 -29.05 -13.98
C LEU A 40 1.43 -29.08 -13.45
N SER A 41 2.09 -30.24 -13.48
CA SER A 41 3.50 -30.34 -13.13
C SER A 41 4.41 -29.57 -14.09
N ALA A 42 4.10 -29.56 -15.39
CA ALA A 42 4.85 -28.79 -16.38
C ALA A 42 4.66 -27.28 -16.19
N ILE A 43 3.46 -26.85 -15.78
CA ILE A 43 3.16 -25.49 -15.36
C ILE A 43 3.98 -25.09 -14.12
N GLU A 44 3.94 -25.87 -13.03
CA GLU A 44 4.66 -25.58 -11.77
C GLU A 44 6.19 -25.58 -11.92
N THR A 45 6.71 -26.17 -13.00
CA THR A 45 8.14 -26.20 -13.31
C THR A 45 8.54 -25.20 -14.40
N GLY A 46 7.61 -24.37 -14.89
CA GLY A 46 7.85 -23.38 -15.92
C GLY A 46 8.13 -23.96 -17.31
N LYS A 47 7.90 -25.27 -17.50
CA LYS A 47 8.09 -25.98 -18.78
C LYS A 47 6.95 -25.78 -19.76
N THR A 48 5.80 -25.31 -19.28
CA THR A 48 4.64 -24.98 -20.12
C THR A 48 4.17 -23.57 -19.79
N PRO A 49 4.04 -22.68 -20.79
CA PRO A 49 3.54 -21.33 -20.58
C PRO A 49 2.09 -21.35 -20.09
N LEU A 50 1.77 -20.40 -19.21
CA LEU A 50 0.46 -20.28 -18.58
C LEU A 50 -0.40 -19.27 -19.34
N THR A 51 -1.61 -19.66 -19.73
CA THR A 51 -2.58 -18.71 -20.30
C THR A 51 -3.26 -17.91 -19.20
N VAL A 52 -3.73 -16.69 -19.52
CA VAL A 52 -4.47 -15.84 -18.56
C VAL A 52 -5.71 -16.56 -18.01
N GLN A 53 -6.45 -17.27 -18.85
CA GLN A 53 -7.61 -18.06 -18.40
C GLN A 53 -7.21 -19.17 -17.41
N ARG A 54 -6.11 -19.90 -17.67
CA ARG A 54 -5.62 -20.93 -16.74
C ARG A 54 -5.10 -20.33 -15.45
N LEU A 55 -4.49 -19.16 -15.49
CA LEU A 55 -4.09 -18.43 -14.30
C LEU A 55 -5.28 -18.11 -13.40
N HIS A 56 -6.39 -17.62 -13.97
CA HIS A 56 -7.60 -17.34 -13.20
C HIS A 56 -8.22 -18.61 -12.60
N LEU A 57 -8.23 -19.72 -13.35
CA LEU A 57 -8.73 -21.00 -12.83
C LEU A 57 -7.87 -21.55 -11.69
N ILE A 58 -6.54 -21.47 -11.82
CA ILE A 58 -5.60 -21.87 -10.75
C ILE A 58 -5.74 -20.96 -9.54
N ALA A 59 -5.83 -19.64 -9.74
CA ALA A 59 -6.04 -18.66 -8.68
C ALA A 59 -7.34 -18.92 -7.92
N HIS A 60 -8.43 -19.20 -8.63
CA HIS A 60 -9.72 -19.55 -8.05
C HIS A 60 -9.65 -20.86 -7.26
N ALA A 61 -9.09 -21.92 -7.84
CA ALA A 61 -8.96 -23.23 -7.18
C ALA A 61 -8.05 -23.20 -5.94
N LEU A 62 -7.09 -22.28 -5.90
CA LEU A 62 -6.24 -22.04 -4.73
C LEU A 62 -6.81 -20.98 -3.79
N GLU A 63 -7.95 -20.36 -4.10
CA GLU A 63 -8.51 -19.22 -3.35
C GLU A 63 -7.51 -18.08 -3.12
N VAL A 64 -6.63 -17.83 -4.10
CA VAL A 64 -5.59 -16.79 -4.04
C VAL A 64 -5.83 -15.74 -5.12
N PRO A 65 -5.79 -14.42 -4.81
CA PRO A 65 -5.92 -13.38 -5.83
C PRO A 65 -4.88 -13.53 -6.94
N VAL A 66 -5.28 -13.38 -8.21
CA VAL A 66 -4.37 -13.51 -9.37
C VAL A 66 -3.12 -12.63 -9.23
N GLY A 67 -3.27 -11.41 -8.69
CA GLY A 67 -2.15 -10.50 -8.43
C GLY A 67 -1.07 -11.08 -7.52
N ARG A 68 -1.43 -11.94 -6.54
CA ARG A 68 -0.46 -12.64 -5.67
C ARG A 68 0.38 -13.63 -6.47
N LEU A 69 -0.23 -14.40 -7.36
CA LEU A 69 0.49 -15.34 -8.22
C LEU A 69 1.37 -14.61 -9.25
N LEU A 70 0.87 -13.52 -9.84
CA LEU A 70 1.63 -12.67 -10.75
C LEU A 70 2.86 -12.03 -10.09
N SER A 71 2.73 -11.63 -8.83
CA SER A 71 3.82 -11.03 -8.05
C SER A 71 4.89 -12.01 -7.58
N GLY A 72 4.70 -13.32 -7.78
CA GLY A 72 5.60 -14.35 -7.27
C GLY A 72 5.54 -14.54 -5.75
N ALA A 73 4.50 -14.03 -5.08
CA ALA A 73 4.41 -14.05 -3.62
C ALA A 73 4.20 -15.49 -3.10
N SER A 74 5.11 -15.96 -2.24
CA SER A 74 5.00 -17.25 -1.55
C SER A 74 3.84 -17.22 -0.52
N PRO A 75 3.14 -18.35 -0.27
CA PRO A 75 2.28 -18.52 0.89
C PRO A 75 3.14 -18.51 2.15
N ASP A 76 3.40 -17.32 2.66
CA ASP A 76 3.90 -17.19 4.02
C ASP A 76 2.68 -17.27 4.95
N PRO A 77 2.50 -18.37 5.73
CA PRO A 77 1.39 -18.48 6.68
C PRO A 77 1.43 -17.36 7.74
N ALA A 78 2.60 -16.74 7.98
CA ALA A 78 2.72 -15.60 8.88
C ALA A 78 2.17 -14.28 8.27
N ARG A 79 2.04 -14.18 6.94
CA ARG A 79 1.55 -12.96 6.25
C ARG A 79 0.05 -12.99 5.90
N GLY A 80 -0.59 -14.16 5.95
CA GLY A 80 -2.02 -14.33 5.58
C GLY A 80 -2.98 -14.35 6.77
N GLU A 81 -2.55 -14.84 7.92
CA GLU A 81 -3.43 -15.07 9.08
C GLU A 81 -3.28 -14.02 10.20
N SER A 82 -2.48 -12.97 10.00
CA SER A 82 -2.22 -11.94 11.03
C SER A 82 -2.85 -10.57 10.78
N ALA A 83 -3.87 -10.48 9.92
CA ALA A 83 -4.70 -9.27 9.82
C ALA A 83 -6.06 -9.43 10.55
N ALA A 84 -6.57 -10.66 10.67
CA ALA A 84 -7.78 -10.97 11.41
C ALA A 84 -7.41 -11.55 12.79
N GLY A 85 -7.12 -10.67 13.76
CA GLY A 85 -7.55 -11.01 15.12
C GLY A 85 -9.08 -11.03 15.15
N ASP A 86 -9.72 -11.57 16.18
CA ASP A 86 -11.18 -11.59 16.38
C ASP A 86 -11.88 -10.20 16.38
N GLY A 87 -11.17 -9.12 16.01
CA GLY A 87 -11.71 -7.77 15.86
C GLY A 87 -11.79 -7.33 14.39
N GLY A 88 -12.87 -6.63 14.03
CA GLY A 88 -13.03 -6.01 12.71
C GLY A 88 -11.97 -4.94 12.42
N TRP A 89 -12.00 -4.37 11.21
CA TRP A 89 -10.99 -3.42 10.68
C TRP A 89 -10.77 -2.14 11.51
N ARG A 90 -11.62 -1.85 12.51
CA ARG A 90 -11.43 -0.78 13.51
C ARG A 90 -10.55 -1.19 14.70
N THR A 91 -10.20 -2.47 14.81
CA THR A 91 -9.41 -3.00 15.94
C THR A 91 -7.93 -3.05 15.60
N PHE A 92 -7.08 -2.55 16.50
CA PHE A 92 -5.62 -2.47 16.31
C PHE A 92 -4.88 -3.25 17.39
N ALA A 93 -4.99 -4.58 17.34
CA ALA A 93 -4.13 -5.44 18.16
C ALA A 93 -2.65 -5.23 17.79
N PRO A 94 -1.69 -5.47 18.71
CA PRO A 94 -0.26 -5.43 18.38
C PRO A 94 0.05 -6.32 17.16
N LEU A 95 0.86 -5.81 16.23
CA LEU A 95 1.30 -6.60 15.08
C LEU A 95 2.24 -7.69 15.55
N ARG A 96 2.13 -8.86 14.92
CA ARG A 96 3.11 -9.92 15.07
C ARG A 96 4.34 -9.57 14.25
N LEU A 97 5.19 -8.73 14.82
CA LEU A 97 6.55 -8.48 14.31
C LEU A 97 7.48 -9.53 14.92
N ASP A 98 8.40 -10.06 14.11
CA ASP A 98 9.53 -10.77 14.68
C ASP A 98 10.43 -9.79 15.45
N ALA A 99 11.27 -10.33 16.34
CA ALA A 99 12.08 -9.51 17.23
C ALA A 99 13.07 -8.59 16.48
N VAL A 100 13.50 -8.96 15.27
CA VAL A 100 14.39 -8.13 14.45
C VAL A 100 13.61 -6.96 13.86
N LEU A 101 12.43 -7.20 13.30
CA LEU A 101 11.57 -6.15 12.74
C LEU A 101 11.13 -5.15 13.81
N ASP A 102 10.76 -5.64 14.99
CA ASP A 102 10.35 -4.81 16.12
C ASP A 102 11.49 -3.89 16.61
N ALA A 103 12.69 -4.44 16.82
CA ALA A 103 13.87 -3.66 17.18
C ALA A 103 14.27 -2.67 16.08
N ALA A 104 14.24 -3.11 14.81
CA ALA A 104 14.59 -2.26 13.69
C ALA A 104 13.61 -1.10 13.50
N LEU A 105 12.31 -1.33 13.68
CA LEU A 105 11.29 -0.28 13.61
C LEU A 105 11.59 0.84 14.63
N ARG A 106 11.83 0.49 15.89
CA ARG A 106 12.19 1.46 16.94
C ARG A 106 13.43 2.28 16.54
N ILE A 107 14.48 1.61 16.08
CA ILE A 107 15.74 2.27 15.70
C ILE A 107 15.55 3.17 14.48
N PHE A 108 14.82 2.71 13.46
CA PHE A 108 14.56 3.50 12.25
C PHE A 108 13.72 4.73 12.54
N VAL A 109 12.69 4.62 13.39
CA VAL A 109 11.88 5.77 13.82
C VAL A 109 12.72 6.77 14.63
N ALA A 110 13.55 6.28 15.55
CA ALA A 110 14.34 7.14 16.43
C ALA A 110 15.50 7.86 15.73
N ARG A 111 16.14 7.23 14.74
CA ARG A 111 17.41 7.71 14.15
C ARG A 111 17.34 7.97 12.65
N GLY A 112 16.28 7.55 11.99
CA GLY A 112 16.20 7.46 10.54
C GLY A 112 16.87 6.20 10.00
N PHE A 113 16.37 5.72 8.87
CA PHE A 113 16.85 4.49 8.23
C PHE A 113 18.33 4.57 7.87
N HIS A 114 18.80 5.69 7.31
CA HIS A 114 20.17 5.82 6.83
C HIS A 114 21.21 5.78 7.97
N ALA A 115 20.92 6.41 9.10
CA ALA A 115 21.83 6.46 10.25
C ALA A 115 21.86 5.15 11.06
N ALA A 116 20.80 4.35 10.98
CA ALA A 116 20.72 3.06 11.66
C ALA A 116 21.67 2.00 11.07
N THR A 117 22.16 1.09 11.91
CA THR A 117 23.06 0.00 11.51
C THR A 117 22.59 -1.37 11.98
N MET A 118 23.01 -2.43 11.28
CA MET A 118 22.74 -3.82 11.70
C MET A 118 23.31 -4.13 13.09
N ARG A 119 24.41 -3.48 13.48
CA ARG A 119 25.03 -3.64 14.80
C ARG A 119 24.18 -3.07 15.92
N GLU A 120 23.55 -1.93 15.69
CA GLU A 120 22.64 -1.31 16.67
C GLU A 120 21.39 -2.17 16.87
N ILE A 121 20.83 -2.72 15.79
CA ILE A 121 19.69 -3.65 15.88
C ILE A 121 20.08 -4.89 16.70
N ALA A 122 21.28 -5.45 16.48
CA ALA A 122 21.78 -6.58 17.25
C ALA A 122 21.98 -6.25 18.73
N ALA A 123 22.52 -5.05 19.02
CA ALA A 123 22.76 -4.59 20.38
C ALA A 123 21.44 -4.38 21.15
N GLU A 124 20.43 -3.79 20.52
CA GLU A 124 19.08 -3.61 21.09
C GLU A 124 18.45 -4.93 21.50
N MET A 125 18.69 -5.99 20.73
CA MET A 125 18.16 -7.32 20.98
C MET A 125 19.05 -8.17 21.91
N GLY A 126 20.26 -7.73 22.24
CA GLY A 126 21.24 -8.53 23.00
C GLY A 126 21.75 -9.76 22.25
N VAL A 127 21.77 -9.74 20.90
CA VAL A 127 22.21 -10.86 20.04
C VAL A 127 23.46 -10.50 19.24
N SER A 128 24.07 -11.49 18.60
CA SER A 128 25.17 -11.25 17.66
C SER A 128 24.64 -10.71 16.32
N VAL A 129 25.45 -9.91 15.62
CA VAL A 129 25.09 -9.43 14.27
C VAL A 129 24.91 -10.60 13.29
N ALA A 130 25.67 -11.69 13.46
CA ALA A 130 25.51 -12.91 12.68
C ALA A 130 24.12 -13.52 12.85
N ALA A 131 23.55 -13.51 14.07
CA ALA A 131 22.18 -13.98 14.33
C ALA A 131 21.15 -13.21 13.50
N ILE A 132 21.30 -11.89 13.35
CA ILE A 132 20.39 -11.10 12.48
C ILE A 132 20.56 -11.48 11.02
N TYR A 133 21.80 -11.64 10.54
CA TYR A 133 22.07 -11.98 9.15
C TYR A 133 21.51 -13.35 8.72
N HIS A 134 21.27 -14.26 9.67
CA HIS A 134 20.54 -15.51 9.39
C HIS A 134 19.08 -15.28 8.98
N HIS A 135 18.45 -14.20 9.42
CA HIS A 135 17.06 -13.86 9.12
C HIS A 135 16.95 -12.80 8.00
N TYR A 136 17.82 -11.79 8.04
CA TYR A 136 17.79 -10.67 7.12
C TYR A 136 19.20 -10.38 6.59
N ALA A 137 19.39 -10.57 5.29
CA ALA A 137 20.67 -10.38 4.61
C ALA A 137 21.11 -8.91 4.59
N SER A 138 20.21 -7.95 4.80
CA SER A 138 20.53 -6.53 4.79
C SER A 138 19.52 -5.66 5.54
N LYS A 139 19.94 -4.43 5.87
CA LYS A 139 19.06 -3.38 6.41
C LYS A 139 17.92 -3.03 5.44
N GLN A 140 18.19 -3.07 4.14
CA GLN A 140 17.20 -2.87 3.08
C GLN A 140 16.13 -3.97 3.10
N GLN A 141 16.51 -5.23 3.32
CA GLN A 141 15.56 -6.33 3.42
C GLN A 141 14.63 -6.16 4.64
N ILE A 142 15.15 -5.65 5.76
CA ILE A 142 14.36 -5.30 6.95
C ILE A 142 13.37 -4.17 6.63
N LEU A 143 13.84 -3.07 6.03
CA LEU A 143 12.97 -1.96 5.63
C LEU A 143 11.87 -2.43 4.67
N ARG A 144 12.22 -3.25 3.68
CA ARG A 144 11.26 -3.87 2.76
C ARG A 144 10.20 -4.68 3.51
N ALA A 145 10.61 -5.53 4.44
CA ALA A 145 9.68 -6.36 5.20
C ALA A 145 8.70 -5.51 6.04
N LEU A 146 9.18 -4.42 6.66
CA LEU A 146 8.33 -3.46 7.36
C LEU A 146 7.35 -2.76 6.40
N MET A 147 7.81 -2.33 5.23
CA MET A 147 6.94 -1.71 4.21
C MET A 147 5.87 -2.69 3.69
N ASP A 148 6.24 -3.95 3.47
CA ASP A 148 5.30 -5.00 3.02
C ASP A 148 4.19 -5.20 4.02
N LEU A 149 4.56 -5.31 5.28
CA LEU A 149 3.62 -5.50 6.38
C LEU A 149 2.69 -4.29 6.54
N THR A 150 3.26 -3.08 6.47
CA THR A 150 2.53 -1.80 6.52
C THR A 150 1.48 -1.73 5.42
N MET A 151 1.87 -1.95 4.16
CA MET A 151 0.95 -1.86 3.03
C MET A 151 -0.07 -3.00 3.03
N SER A 152 0.32 -4.21 3.42
CA SER A 152 -0.60 -5.35 3.49
C SER A 152 -1.72 -5.13 4.52
N GLU A 153 -1.38 -4.60 5.70
CA GLU A 153 -2.38 -4.27 6.71
C GLU A 153 -3.28 -3.12 6.25
N LEU A 154 -2.71 -2.06 5.69
CA LEU A 154 -3.48 -0.91 5.21
C LEU A 154 -4.48 -1.33 4.12
N THR A 155 -4.04 -2.06 3.10
CA THR A 155 -4.92 -2.54 2.03
C THR A 155 -6.04 -3.42 2.58
N TRP A 156 -5.73 -4.35 3.50
CA TRP A 156 -6.76 -5.17 4.13
C TRP A 156 -7.82 -4.32 4.87
N ARG A 157 -7.39 -3.33 5.66
CA ARG A 157 -8.30 -2.44 6.40
C ARG A 157 -9.20 -1.64 5.48
N LEU A 158 -8.65 -1.09 4.40
CA LEU A 158 -9.43 -0.33 3.42
C LEU A 158 -10.48 -1.19 2.73
N GLU A 159 -10.12 -2.41 2.30
CA GLU A 159 -11.07 -3.33 1.68
C GLU A 159 -12.16 -3.81 2.65
N ALA A 160 -11.79 -4.13 3.89
CA ALA A 160 -12.74 -4.53 4.92
C ALA A 160 -13.72 -3.39 5.26
N ALA A 161 -13.23 -2.15 5.37
CA ALA A 161 -14.06 -0.97 5.59
C ALA A 161 -14.98 -0.68 4.41
N ARG A 162 -14.48 -0.83 3.18
CA ARG A 162 -15.28 -0.72 1.95
C ARG A 162 -16.36 -1.79 1.87
N ALA A 163 -16.10 -3.01 2.33
CA ALA A 163 -17.06 -4.11 2.32
C ALA A 163 -18.20 -3.92 3.34
N GLU A 164 -17.95 -3.22 4.45
CA GLU A 164 -18.95 -2.96 5.50
C GLU A 164 -19.99 -1.89 5.08
N GLY A 165 -19.63 -0.95 4.19
CA GLY A 165 -20.50 0.16 3.80
C GLY A 165 -21.69 -0.26 2.93
N GLY A 166 -22.89 0.22 3.29
CA GLY A 166 -24.14 -0.08 2.59
C GLY A 166 -24.46 0.82 1.39
N SER A 167 -23.74 1.94 1.22
CA SER A 167 -23.87 2.86 0.08
C SER A 167 -22.50 3.33 -0.41
N GLU A 168 -22.39 3.81 -1.66
CA GLU A 168 -21.10 4.28 -2.20
C GLU A 168 -20.48 5.41 -1.37
N LYS A 169 -21.30 6.34 -0.85
CA LYS A 169 -20.87 7.42 0.05
C LYS A 169 -20.40 6.90 1.40
N GLU A 170 -21.11 5.93 1.97
CA GLU A 170 -20.69 5.30 3.23
C GLU A 170 -19.40 4.51 3.06
N ARG A 171 -19.25 3.73 1.98
CA ARG A 171 -18.01 3.01 1.66
C ARG A 171 -16.81 3.95 1.55
N PHE A 172 -16.97 5.09 0.88
CA PHE A 172 -15.91 6.10 0.82
C PHE A 172 -15.57 6.65 2.22
N ALA A 173 -16.59 7.02 3.01
CA ALA A 173 -16.39 7.52 4.36
C ALA A 173 -15.67 6.50 5.26
N LEU A 174 -16.04 5.21 5.19
CA LEU A 174 -15.41 4.14 5.94
C LEU A 174 -13.98 3.87 5.49
N MET A 175 -13.67 3.95 4.19
CA MET A 175 -12.28 3.86 3.70
C MET A 175 -11.41 5.00 4.25
N VAL A 176 -11.94 6.23 4.30
CA VAL A 176 -11.22 7.37 4.89
C VAL A 176 -11.03 7.19 6.41
N GLU A 177 -12.06 6.69 7.10
CA GLU A 177 -11.96 6.33 8.53
C GLU A 177 -10.86 5.29 8.76
N ALA A 178 -10.83 4.22 7.95
CA ALA A 178 -9.82 3.17 8.03
C ALA A 178 -8.40 3.70 7.78
N LEU A 179 -8.22 4.57 6.78
CA LEU A 179 -6.95 5.23 6.51
C LEU A 179 -6.50 6.08 7.71
N ALA A 180 -7.39 6.91 8.26
CA ALA A 180 -7.06 7.77 9.40
C ALA A 180 -6.74 6.95 10.66
N LEU A 181 -7.54 5.92 10.97
CA LEU A 181 -7.29 5.01 12.09
C LEU A 181 -5.94 4.30 11.94
N PHE A 182 -5.59 3.85 10.73
CA PHE A 182 -4.29 3.23 10.47
C PHE A 182 -3.15 4.18 10.82
N HIS A 183 -3.19 5.41 10.31
CA HIS A 183 -2.13 6.40 10.58
C HIS A 183 -2.09 6.85 12.05
N ALA A 184 -3.21 6.78 12.78
CA ALA A 184 -3.24 7.10 14.21
C ALA A 184 -2.72 5.95 15.11
N HIS A 185 -3.12 4.71 14.83
CA HIS A 185 -2.77 3.54 15.65
C HIS A 185 -1.45 2.86 15.26
N ARG A 186 -1.02 2.98 14.00
CA ARG A 186 0.26 2.47 13.47
C ARG A 186 1.28 3.58 13.23
N ALA A 187 1.29 4.60 14.10
CA ALA A 187 2.05 5.84 13.90
C ALA A 187 3.51 5.60 13.49
N ASP A 188 4.23 4.68 14.15
CA ASP A 188 5.63 4.36 13.83
C ASP A 188 5.81 3.77 12.42
N LEU A 189 4.99 2.78 12.04
CA LEU A 189 5.02 2.17 10.70
C LEU A 189 4.58 3.16 9.63
N ALA A 190 3.55 3.95 9.91
CA ALA A 190 3.04 4.99 9.04
C ALA A 190 4.09 6.09 8.81
N PHE A 191 4.75 6.53 9.88
CA PHE A 191 5.83 7.52 9.82
C PHE A 191 7.01 6.99 9.01
N LEU A 192 7.46 5.77 9.30
CA LEU A 192 8.53 5.10 8.55
C LEU A 192 8.19 5.03 7.06
N GLY A 193 6.94 4.66 6.74
CA GLY A 193 6.45 4.67 5.38
C GLY A 193 6.58 6.04 4.74
N ALA A 194 6.10 7.09 5.41
CA ALA A 194 6.12 8.44 4.84
C ALA A 194 7.54 9.00 4.66
N SER A 195 8.46 8.74 5.60
CA SER A 195 9.77 9.38 5.65
C SER A 195 10.89 8.60 4.93
N GLU A 196 10.84 7.27 4.89
CA GLU A 196 11.97 6.43 4.47
C GLU A 196 11.82 5.76 3.10
N MET A 197 10.93 6.26 2.24
CA MET A 197 10.82 5.81 0.84
C MET A 197 12.17 5.92 0.09
N ARG A 198 13.00 6.91 0.44
CA ARG A 198 14.34 7.11 -0.14
C ARG A 198 15.33 6.02 0.24
N GLY A 199 15.05 5.26 1.29
CA GLY A 199 15.82 4.10 1.71
C GLY A 199 15.59 2.85 0.83
N LEU A 200 14.54 2.86 0.01
CA LEU A 200 14.24 1.80 -0.96
C LEU A 200 14.92 2.08 -2.31
N THR A 201 15.35 1.01 -2.98
CA THR A 201 16.04 1.11 -4.29
C THR A 201 15.55 0.05 -5.27
N GLY A 202 15.67 0.33 -6.57
CA GLY A 202 15.38 -0.65 -7.63
C GLY A 202 13.95 -1.20 -7.56
N ALA A 203 13.83 -2.53 -7.63
CA ALA A 203 12.54 -3.23 -7.62
C ALA A 203 11.70 -2.98 -6.35
N ASP A 204 12.35 -2.67 -5.22
CA ASP A 204 11.67 -2.48 -3.94
C ASP A 204 10.94 -1.14 -3.90
N LEU A 205 11.59 -0.08 -4.37
CA LEU A 205 11.00 1.23 -4.51
C LEU A 205 9.81 1.18 -5.48
N ALA A 206 10.02 0.61 -6.68
CA ALA A 206 8.97 0.51 -7.69
C ALA A 206 7.72 -0.20 -7.16
N ARG A 207 7.91 -1.27 -6.40
CA ARG A 207 6.82 -2.04 -5.83
C ARG A 207 6.09 -1.31 -4.70
N VAL A 208 6.79 -0.65 -3.77
CA VAL A 208 6.12 0.11 -2.70
C VAL A 208 5.37 1.32 -3.26
N THR A 209 5.93 1.98 -4.28
CA THR A 209 5.23 3.03 -5.03
C THR A 209 3.94 2.47 -5.67
N ALA A 210 4.01 1.34 -6.38
CA ALA A 210 2.83 0.72 -6.96
C ALA A 210 1.73 0.41 -5.92
N LEU A 211 2.10 -0.15 -4.77
CA LEU A 211 1.14 -0.43 -3.68
C LEU A 211 0.46 0.85 -3.15
N ARG A 212 1.17 1.98 -3.12
CA ARG A 212 0.60 3.27 -2.69
C ARG A 212 -0.30 3.85 -3.76
N ASP A 213 0.10 3.73 -5.02
CA ASP A 213 -0.71 4.15 -6.15
C ASP A 213 -2.02 3.35 -6.18
N ASP A 214 -1.98 2.05 -5.90
CA ASP A 214 -3.17 1.20 -5.78
C ASP A 214 -4.11 1.68 -4.66
N VAL A 215 -3.57 2.04 -3.49
CA VAL A 215 -4.36 2.60 -2.38
C VAL A 215 -5.00 3.93 -2.77
N GLN A 216 -4.24 4.83 -3.40
CA GLN A 216 -4.78 6.12 -3.88
C GLN A 216 -5.86 5.89 -4.94
N HIS A 217 -5.63 4.97 -5.87
CA HIS A 217 -6.57 4.64 -6.93
C HIS A 217 -7.87 4.07 -6.38
N ALA A 218 -7.81 3.16 -5.40
CA ALA A 218 -8.99 2.61 -4.75
C ALA A 218 -9.84 3.70 -4.06
N LEU A 219 -9.19 4.69 -3.42
CA LEU A 219 -9.88 5.84 -2.84
C LEU A 219 -10.52 6.72 -3.92
N ASP A 220 -9.79 7.03 -5.00
CA ASP A 220 -10.28 7.83 -6.13
C ASP A 220 -11.50 7.17 -6.80
N GLU A 221 -11.43 5.86 -7.05
CA GLU A 221 -12.53 5.10 -7.65
C GLU A 221 -13.77 5.07 -6.76
N GLN A 222 -13.60 4.82 -5.47
CA GLN A 222 -14.72 4.79 -4.53
C GLN A 222 -15.35 6.18 -4.38
N ALA A 223 -14.54 7.24 -4.37
CA ALA A 223 -15.03 8.63 -4.36
C ALA A 223 -15.80 8.97 -5.64
N ALA A 224 -15.30 8.60 -6.82
CA ALA A 224 -15.99 8.84 -8.09
C ALA A 224 -17.36 8.13 -8.16
N ARG A 225 -17.49 6.94 -7.56
CA ARG A 225 -18.78 6.25 -7.43
C ARG A 225 -19.71 6.91 -6.42
N ALA A 226 -19.15 7.43 -5.33
CA ALA A 226 -19.89 8.12 -4.28
C ALA A 226 -20.46 9.47 -4.73
N PHE A 227 -19.75 10.16 -5.62
CA PHE A 227 -20.06 11.51 -6.09
C PHE A 227 -19.98 11.60 -7.63
N PRO A 228 -20.87 10.91 -8.36
CA PRO A 228 -20.86 10.88 -9.83
C PRO A 228 -21.05 12.26 -10.49
N GLU A 229 -21.59 13.23 -9.75
CA GLU A 229 -21.76 14.63 -10.14
C GLU A 229 -20.45 15.43 -10.16
N VAL A 230 -19.42 14.97 -9.42
CA VAL A 230 -18.14 15.68 -9.29
C VAL A 230 -17.19 15.26 -10.41
N SER A 231 -16.50 16.23 -11.02
CA SER A 231 -15.52 15.94 -12.07
C SER A 231 -14.40 15.03 -11.59
N GLN A 232 -13.91 14.13 -12.45
CA GLN A 232 -12.83 13.21 -12.08
C GLN A 232 -11.54 13.92 -11.64
N SER A 233 -11.23 15.09 -12.21
CA SER A 233 -10.08 15.89 -11.79
C SER A 233 -10.24 16.41 -10.36
N GLU A 234 -11.44 16.87 -10.00
CA GLU A 234 -11.73 17.34 -8.66
C GLU A 234 -11.69 16.20 -7.64
N VAL A 235 -12.26 15.03 -7.99
CA VAL A 235 -12.16 13.81 -7.17
C VAL A 235 -10.70 13.47 -6.86
N ARG A 236 -9.84 13.40 -7.88
CA ARG A 236 -8.41 13.06 -7.68
C ARG A 236 -7.70 14.09 -6.79
N THR A 237 -7.99 15.38 -6.95
CA THR A 237 -7.40 16.44 -6.12
C THR A 237 -7.87 16.33 -4.67
N ALA A 238 -9.18 16.18 -4.45
CA ALA A 238 -9.75 16.01 -3.12
C ALA A 238 -9.22 14.75 -2.42
N CYS A 239 -9.17 13.61 -3.11
CA CYS A 239 -8.65 12.37 -2.54
C CYS A 239 -7.16 12.45 -2.21
N ARG A 240 -6.35 13.17 -3.01
CA ARG A 240 -4.95 13.48 -2.64
C ARG A 240 -4.86 14.32 -1.37
N ALA A 241 -5.73 15.31 -1.20
CA ALA A 241 -5.79 16.11 0.02
C ALA A 241 -6.19 15.27 1.23
N VAL A 242 -7.19 14.40 1.08
CA VAL A 242 -7.61 13.43 2.12
C VAL A 242 -6.47 12.49 2.51
N ALA A 243 -5.81 11.87 1.54
CA ALA A 243 -4.69 10.96 1.79
C ALA A 243 -3.51 11.68 2.47
N THR A 244 -3.22 12.92 2.07
CA THR A 244 -2.18 13.75 2.68
C THR A 244 -2.53 14.09 4.14
N MET A 245 -3.78 14.50 4.40
CA MET A 245 -4.27 14.80 5.73
C MET A 245 -4.14 13.57 6.66
N CYS A 246 -4.53 12.38 6.20
CA CYS A 246 -4.35 11.15 6.97
C CYS A 246 -2.86 10.80 7.18
N THR A 247 -2.04 10.91 6.14
CA THR A 247 -0.59 10.62 6.21
C THR A 247 0.13 11.54 7.19
N SER A 248 -0.38 12.76 7.40
CA SER A 248 0.18 13.72 8.35
C SER A 248 -0.12 13.41 9.82
N LEU A 249 -1.11 12.56 10.13
CA LEU A 249 -1.54 12.26 11.52
C LEU A 249 -0.38 11.90 12.46
N PRO A 250 0.59 11.03 12.10
CA PRO A 250 1.69 10.66 13.01
C PRO A 250 2.54 11.85 13.46
N SER A 251 2.52 12.98 12.74
CA SER A 251 3.34 14.15 13.07
C SER A 251 2.78 15.02 14.20
N TRP A 252 1.49 14.89 14.53
CA TRP A 252 0.83 15.78 15.50
C TRP A 252 -0.17 15.07 16.41
N PHE A 253 -0.73 13.92 16.01
CA PHE A 253 -1.68 13.18 16.85
C PHE A 253 -0.97 12.58 18.07
N SER A 254 -1.63 12.66 19.22
CA SER A 254 -1.14 12.07 20.46
C SER A 254 -2.23 11.24 21.11
N VAL A 255 -1.92 9.97 21.40
CA VAL A 255 -2.81 9.04 22.13
C VAL A 255 -3.10 9.50 23.57
N ALA A 256 -2.24 10.33 24.16
CA ALA A 256 -2.45 10.95 25.46
C ALA A 256 -3.25 12.26 25.39
N GLY A 257 -3.62 12.69 24.18
CA GLY A 257 -4.38 13.90 23.93
C GLY A 257 -5.86 13.79 24.31
N PRO A 258 -6.60 14.90 24.27
CA PRO A 258 -8.01 14.95 24.66
C PRO A 258 -8.98 14.35 23.62
N VAL A 259 -8.48 13.93 22.45
CA VAL A 259 -9.28 13.39 21.36
C VAL A 259 -8.75 12.01 20.99
N THR A 260 -9.63 11.02 20.90
CA THR A 260 -9.24 9.65 20.54
C THR A 260 -8.98 9.51 19.03
N ALA A 261 -8.26 8.47 18.64
CA ALA A 261 -8.02 8.15 17.23
C ALA A 261 -9.34 8.00 16.44
N GLU A 262 -10.34 7.35 17.05
CA GLU A 262 -11.66 7.11 16.47
C GLU A 262 -12.41 8.42 16.25
N GLN A 263 -12.34 9.34 17.21
CA GLN A 263 -12.95 10.66 17.07
C GLN A 263 -12.29 11.48 15.96
N VAL A 264 -10.96 11.42 15.82
CA VAL A 264 -10.24 12.08 14.72
C VAL A 264 -10.60 11.45 13.38
N ALA A 265 -10.56 10.12 13.28
CA ALA A 265 -10.89 9.39 12.06
C ALA A 265 -12.32 9.64 11.58
N HIS A 266 -13.30 9.65 12.50
CA HIS A 266 -14.68 9.99 12.19
C HIS A 266 -14.81 11.43 11.65
N ARG A 267 -14.08 12.40 12.22
CA ARG A 267 -14.05 13.78 11.70
C ARG A 267 -13.43 13.84 10.31
N TYR A 268 -12.35 13.10 10.07
CA TYR A 268 -11.67 13.07 8.77
C TYR A 268 -12.56 12.46 7.68
N ALA A 269 -13.28 11.39 7.98
CA ALA A 269 -14.30 10.83 7.09
C ALA A 269 -15.39 11.87 6.75
N ARG A 270 -15.90 12.59 7.75
CA ARG A 270 -16.85 13.69 7.54
C ARG A 270 -16.27 14.82 6.67
N TYR A 271 -15.02 15.22 6.89
CA TYR A 271 -14.36 16.25 6.09
C TYR A 271 -14.19 15.81 4.64
N ALA A 272 -13.81 14.55 4.40
CA ALA A 272 -13.70 13.98 3.06
C ALA A 272 -15.03 13.99 2.31
N VAL A 273 -16.11 13.55 2.96
CA VAL A 273 -17.46 13.62 2.37
C VAL A 273 -17.87 15.08 2.12
N GLY A 274 -17.58 15.99 3.06
CA GLY A 274 -17.89 17.42 2.94
C GLY A 274 -17.16 18.10 1.78
N MET A 275 -15.88 17.79 1.57
CA MET A 275 -15.08 18.32 0.45
C MET A 275 -15.73 18.02 -0.91
N LEU A 276 -16.26 16.81 -1.09
CA LEU A 276 -16.85 16.37 -2.35
C LEU A 276 -18.35 16.70 -2.46
N SER A 277 -19.06 16.84 -1.33
CA SER A 277 -20.48 17.25 -1.33
C SER A 277 -20.67 18.75 -1.56
N GLY A 278 -19.65 19.57 -1.29
CA GLY A 278 -19.70 21.04 -1.39
C GLY A 278 -19.16 21.61 -2.71
N ALA A 279 -18.72 20.77 -3.65
CA ALA A 279 -18.11 21.19 -4.91
C ALA A 279 -19.05 21.95 -5.85
N GLU A 280 -20.36 22.02 -5.55
CA GLU A 280 -21.32 22.87 -6.24
C GLU A 280 -21.23 24.37 -5.83
N GLY A 281 -20.46 24.71 -4.78
CA GLY A 281 -20.55 26.03 -4.11
C GLY A 281 -19.40 27.02 -4.32
N VAL A 282 -18.27 26.63 -4.92
CA VAL A 282 -17.16 27.57 -5.20
C VAL A 282 -17.17 28.00 -6.67
N ALA A 283 -18.31 28.52 -7.12
CA ALA A 283 -18.37 29.28 -8.36
C ALA A 283 -17.67 30.63 -8.14
N GLY A 284 -16.36 30.68 -8.41
CA GLY A 284 -15.60 31.94 -8.41
C GLY A 284 -14.13 31.81 -8.02
N ALA A 285 -13.31 31.20 -8.88
CA ALA A 285 -11.91 31.61 -9.01
C ALA A 285 -11.77 32.40 -10.32
N PRO A 286 -11.01 33.52 -10.34
CA PRO A 286 -11.09 34.50 -11.42
C PRO A 286 -10.57 33.93 -12.73
N GLY A 287 -11.27 34.30 -13.81
CA GLY A 287 -10.99 33.85 -15.16
C GLY A 287 -9.55 34.14 -15.61
N GLU A 288 -9.03 33.21 -16.40
CA GLU A 288 -7.97 33.46 -17.36
C GLU A 288 -8.43 34.55 -18.34
N SER A 289 -8.21 35.81 -17.99
CA SER A 289 -8.22 36.91 -18.94
C SER A 289 -7.22 37.97 -18.49
N GLY A 290 -5.99 37.80 -18.94
CA GLY A 290 -4.95 38.80 -18.89
C GLY A 290 -4.13 38.69 -20.16
N GLU A 291 -4.56 39.40 -21.21
CA GLU A 291 -3.72 39.69 -22.37
C GLU A 291 -2.33 40.16 -21.91
N PRO A 292 -1.24 39.74 -22.58
CA PRO A 292 0.06 40.31 -22.28
C PRO A 292 0.08 41.78 -22.71
N GLY A 293 0.00 42.66 -21.72
CA GLY A 293 0.21 44.10 -21.89
C GLY A 293 1.60 44.37 -22.47
N GLU A 294 1.59 45.03 -23.61
CA GLU A 294 2.75 45.61 -24.29
C GLU A 294 3.51 46.56 -23.34
N PRO A 295 4.83 46.42 -23.14
CA PRO A 295 5.55 47.34 -22.27
C PRO A 295 5.94 48.62 -23.02
N ALA A 296 5.41 49.75 -22.57
CA ALA A 296 5.83 51.09 -22.97
C ALA A 296 6.75 51.73 -21.92
N GLY A 297 7.91 52.24 -22.38
CA GLY A 297 8.77 53.23 -21.68
C GLY A 297 10.12 52.66 -21.23
N ALA A 298 11.25 52.81 -21.95
CA ALA A 298 12.02 54.01 -22.31
C ALA A 298 13.15 54.38 -21.31
N ALA A 299 14.31 54.74 -21.89
CA ALA A 299 15.49 55.45 -21.36
C ALA A 299 16.42 54.66 -20.41
N ASP A 300 17.67 54.34 -20.81
CA ASP A 300 18.87 55.19 -21.01
C ASP A 300 19.76 55.26 -19.74
N ARG A 301 21.09 55.33 -20.00
CA ARG A 301 22.29 55.19 -19.15
C ARG A 301 22.74 53.73 -19.00
N GLY A 302 23.91 53.29 -19.44
CA GLY A 302 25.20 53.95 -19.66
C GLY A 302 26.28 53.20 -18.87
N GLU A 303 27.52 53.10 -19.40
CA GLU A 303 28.72 52.52 -18.76
C GLU A 303 28.79 50.97 -18.75
N GLU A 304 29.86 50.24 -19.15
CA GLU A 304 31.30 50.44 -18.99
C GLU A 304 32.15 49.65 -20.02
N ALA A 305 33.29 50.25 -20.39
CA ALA A 305 34.63 49.67 -20.48
C ALA A 305 34.83 48.15 -20.76
N ARG A 306 35.37 47.82 -21.95
CA ARG A 306 36.76 47.31 -22.17
C ARG A 306 36.99 46.96 -23.63
#